data_AF-A0A6G7YNY7-F1
#
_entry.id   AF-A0A6G7YNY7-F1
#
_cell.length_a   1.000
_cell.length_b   1.000
_cell.length_c   1.000
_cell.angle_alpha   90.00
_cell.angle_beta   90.00
_cell.angle_gamma   90.00
#
_symmetry.space_group_name_H-M   'P 1'
#
loop_
_entity.id
_entity.type
_entity.pdbx_description
1 polymer ?
#
loop_
_entity_poly.entity_id
_entity_poly.type
_entity_poly.pdbx_seq_one_letter_code
_entity_poly.pdbx_strand_id
1 'polypeptide(L)'
;MRKNHYLLIALAASVLATPSMAQRRGDEPIAVPRTIKQGVDFVYVDPQMSNVAKRRQRPQNWLQRVFRADFGRSRTQPNPLFLQLAQGLQQYQARWGNLPQTKVPVGAPLKRGMTGPRVKALRTRLGLSPQGGYDDALFQAVATYQTVHGLGNADGVAGRATIASLNRGYSHYAKRLAINVERAWRLPATRAFDRYVVVDSGAAEAYLYDRDRVVDGMKVVVGSPKTKTPMMAVIMRNAKANPYWNVPPELIRSLTAKKVKEQGVSYFKNFHYEVLSDWGPNAKLVDPKTINWKQIAAGKPTDIRVRQLPGPWNSMGAMKFEMPNDFGIYLHDTPHKELFAKNDRWLSNGCVRLEDWRRFAGWVFGGVPNGGQLEHEFALPKPVPVYMTYLTVEPSPGNGVVFRPDPYAFDTLAMPQMFGTAA
;
A
#
# COMPACT_ATOMS: atom_id res chain seq x y z
N MET A 1 -72.81 -2.59 -31.09
CA MET A 1 -72.00 -3.53 -30.27
C MET A 1 -70.72 -2.84 -29.82
N ARG A 2 -70.66 -2.34 -28.59
CA ARG A 2 -69.43 -1.89 -27.93
C ARG A 2 -69.53 -2.32 -26.46
N LYS A 3 -68.65 -3.24 -26.04
CA LYS A 3 -68.54 -3.70 -24.65
C LYS A 3 -67.60 -2.75 -23.92
N ASN A 4 -68.08 -2.10 -22.87
CA ASN A 4 -67.22 -1.42 -21.88
C ASN A 4 -66.57 -2.48 -20.99
N HIS A 5 -65.24 -2.40 -20.84
CA HIS A 5 -64.50 -3.14 -19.82
C HIS A 5 -64.09 -2.15 -18.74
N TYR A 6 -64.58 -2.36 -17.51
CA TYR A 6 -64.10 -1.66 -16.33
C TYR A 6 -62.78 -2.32 -15.90
N LEU A 7 -61.70 -1.55 -15.96
CA LEU A 7 -60.39 -1.95 -15.44
C LEU A 7 -60.30 -1.54 -13.96
N LEU A 8 -60.35 -2.52 -13.06
CA LEU A 8 -60.05 -2.33 -11.63
C LEU A 8 -58.54 -2.09 -11.47
N ILE A 9 -58.16 -0.88 -11.10
CA ILE A 9 -56.77 -0.54 -10.73
C ILE A 9 -56.58 -0.94 -9.26
N ALA A 10 -55.81 -2.00 -9.03
CA ALA A 10 -55.34 -2.35 -7.69
C ALA A 10 -54.25 -1.36 -7.26
N LEU A 11 -54.51 -0.61 -6.17
CA LEU A 11 -53.48 0.18 -5.49
C LEU A 11 -52.49 -0.79 -4.83
N ALA A 12 -51.29 -0.91 -5.40
CA ALA A 12 -50.17 -1.56 -4.73
C ALA A 12 -49.57 -0.56 -3.74
N ALA A 13 -49.79 -0.79 -2.44
CA ALA A 13 -49.12 -0.07 -1.37
C ALA A 13 -47.61 -0.38 -1.42
N SER A 14 -46.83 0.55 -1.96
CA SER A 14 -45.37 0.49 -1.94
C SER A 14 -44.89 0.73 -0.51
N VAL A 15 -44.57 -0.35 0.20
CA VAL A 15 -43.78 -0.28 1.44
C VAL A 15 -42.40 0.22 1.06
N LEU A 16 -42.13 1.50 1.34
CA LEU A 16 -40.78 2.05 1.30
C LEU A 16 -39.96 1.30 2.34
N ALA A 17 -39.13 0.36 1.88
CA ALA A 17 -38.10 -0.24 2.71
C ALA A 17 -37.16 0.89 3.15
N THR A 18 -37.29 1.31 4.40
CA THR A 18 -36.26 2.11 5.06
C THR A 18 -34.95 1.34 4.91
N PRO A 19 -33.88 1.93 4.34
CA PRO A 19 -32.60 1.24 4.30
C PRO A 19 -32.26 0.85 5.73
N SER A 20 -32.09 -0.45 5.98
CA SER A 20 -31.66 -0.89 7.30
C SER A 20 -30.39 -0.12 7.61
N MET A 21 -30.34 0.57 8.75
CA MET A 21 -29.11 1.16 9.23
C MET A 21 -28.13 -0.01 9.35
N ALA A 22 -27.23 -0.15 8.37
CA ALA A 22 -26.18 -1.13 8.41
C ALA A 22 -25.48 -0.96 9.76
N GLN A 23 -25.56 -2.00 10.58
CA GLN A 23 -24.97 -2.02 11.91
C GLN A 23 -23.55 -1.45 11.80
N ARG A 24 -23.23 -0.40 12.57
CA ARG A 24 -21.90 0.23 12.55
C ARG A 24 -20.88 -0.91 12.70
N ARG A 25 -20.15 -1.21 11.63
CA ARG A 25 -19.07 -2.20 11.68
C ARG A 25 -18.04 -1.65 12.67
N GLY A 26 -17.81 -2.38 13.76
CA GLY A 26 -16.83 -1.99 14.76
C GLY A 26 -15.42 -1.94 14.17
N ASP A 27 -14.51 -1.28 14.89
CA ASP A 27 -13.12 -1.03 14.49
C ASP A 27 -12.22 -2.28 14.48
N GLU A 28 -12.80 -3.47 14.63
CA GLU A 28 -12.05 -4.72 14.83
C GLU A 28 -11.71 -5.41 13.50
N PRO A 29 -10.50 -5.98 13.38
CA PRO A 29 -10.17 -6.85 12.27
C PRO A 29 -11.13 -8.04 12.25
N ILE A 30 -11.92 -8.16 11.19
CA ILE A 30 -12.63 -9.41 10.89
C ILE A 30 -11.58 -10.38 10.32
N ALA A 31 -11.76 -11.69 10.48
CA ALA A 31 -10.85 -12.63 9.82
C ALA A 31 -10.91 -12.39 8.30
N VAL A 32 -9.83 -11.86 7.72
CA VAL A 32 -9.69 -11.72 6.27
C VAL A 32 -9.98 -13.09 5.64
N PRO A 33 -10.88 -13.18 4.65
CA PRO A 33 -11.16 -14.44 3.98
C PRO A 33 -9.86 -15.11 3.52
N ARG A 34 -9.68 -16.40 3.84
CA ARG A 34 -8.48 -17.18 3.49
C ARG A 34 -8.18 -17.22 1.99
N THR A 35 -9.14 -16.82 1.16
CA THR A 35 -9.05 -16.75 -0.30
C THR A 35 -8.27 -15.53 -0.81
N ILE A 36 -8.08 -14.48 0.00
CA ILE A 36 -7.37 -13.26 -0.40
C ILE A 36 -5.86 -13.47 -0.26
N LYS A 37 -5.15 -13.42 -1.39
CA LYS A 37 -3.68 -13.52 -1.45
C LYS A 37 -3.08 -12.12 -1.42
N GLN A 38 -2.58 -11.72 -0.25
CA GLN A 38 -1.83 -10.48 -0.08
C GLN A 38 -0.66 -10.40 -1.07
N GLY A 39 -0.50 -9.26 -1.72
CA GLY A 39 0.53 -9.03 -2.74
C GLY A 39 0.17 -9.44 -4.16
N VAL A 40 -0.95 -10.14 -4.35
CA VAL A 40 -1.49 -10.53 -5.66
C VAL A 40 -2.86 -9.91 -5.87
N ASP A 41 -3.74 -10.01 -4.87
CA ASP A 41 -5.10 -9.49 -4.95
C ASP A 41 -5.16 -8.03 -4.49
N PHE A 42 -5.97 -7.23 -5.20
CA PHE A 42 -6.36 -5.89 -4.80
C PHE A 42 -7.82 -5.92 -4.36
N VAL A 43 -8.07 -5.65 -3.08
CA VAL A 43 -9.39 -5.84 -2.47
C VAL A 43 -10.20 -4.55 -2.54
N TYR A 44 -11.40 -4.60 -3.11
CA TYR A 44 -12.33 -3.46 -3.08
C TYR A 44 -13.31 -3.68 -1.93
N VAL A 45 -13.04 -3.05 -0.79
CA VAL A 45 -13.89 -3.12 0.41
C VAL A 45 -15.26 -2.52 0.13
N ASP A 46 -15.27 -1.38 -0.58
CA ASP A 46 -16.46 -0.77 -1.16
C ASP A 46 -16.53 -1.12 -2.66
N PRO A 47 -17.35 -2.09 -3.10
CA PRO A 47 -17.32 -2.58 -4.50
C PRO A 47 -17.60 -1.49 -5.55
N GLN A 48 -18.34 -0.46 -5.17
CA GLN A 48 -18.64 0.71 -6.00
C GLN A 48 -17.39 1.52 -6.40
N MET A 49 -16.28 1.40 -5.65
CA MET A 49 -15.01 2.03 -5.99
C MET A 49 -14.26 1.33 -7.12
N SER A 50 -14.76 0.18 -7.56
CA SER A 50 -13.99 -0.67 -8.45
C SER A 50 -14.17 -0.31 -9.91
N ASN A 51 -13.05 0.01 -10.55
CA ASN A 51 -12.97 0.09 -12.02
C ASN A 51 -12.89 -1.31 -12.66
N VAL A 52 -12.69 -2.35 -11.84
CA VAL A 52 -12.47 -3.72 -12.30
C VAL A 52 -13.57 -4.68 -11.84
N ALA A 53 -14.40 -4.37 -10.85
CA ALA A 53 -15.40 -5.32 -10.30
C ALA A 53 -16.46 -5.79 -11.30
N LYS A 54 -16.59 -5.12 -12.47
CA LYS A 54 -17.43 -5.62 -13.58
C LYS A 54 -16.70 -6.63 -14.50
N ARG A 55 -15.38 -6.81 -14.39
CA ARG A 55 -14.54 -7.67 -15.25
C ARG A 55 -13.59 -8.50 -14.36
N ARG A 56 -13.82 -9.82 -14.32
CA ARG A 56 -13.07 -10.85 -13.57
C ARG A 56 -11.69 -10.38 -13.06
N GLN A 57 -11.51 -10.41 -11.74
CA GLN A 57 -10.33 -9.92 -11.01
C GLN A 57 -8.98 -10.58 -11.35
N ARG A 58 -8.93 -11.53 -12.29
CA ARG A 58 -7.72 -12.34 -12.55
C ARG A 58 -6.80 -11.72 -13.60
N PRO A 59 -5.49 -11.65 -13.34
CA PRO A 59 -4.51 -11.01 -14.22
C PRO A 59 -4.16 -11.79 -15.51
N GLN A 60 -4.96 -12.78 -15.91
CA GLN A 60 -4.63 -13.57 -17.10
C GLN A 60 -4.91 -12.78 -18.40
N ASN A 61 -3.84 -12.52 -19.15
CA ASN A 61 -3.83 -12.01 -20.52
C ASN A 61 -4.49 -10.64 -20.75
N TRP A 62 -4.64 -9.81 -19.71
CA TRP A 62 -5.24 -8.48 -19.86
C TRP A 62 -4.24 -7.43 -20.37
N LEU A 63 -2.97 -7.45 -19.94
CA LEU A 63 -1.93 -6.51 -20.40
C LEU A 63 -1.76 -6.56 -21.93
N GLN A 64 -1.70 -7.74 -22.53
CA GLN A 64 -1.66 -7.87 -24.00
C GLN A 64 -2.91 -7.30 -24.70
N ARG A 65 -4.08 -7.36 -24.06
CA ARG A 65 -5.32 -6.75 -24.58
C ARG A 65 -5.34 -5.24 -24.40
N VAL A 66 -4.77 -4.75 -23.31
CA VAL A 66 -4.71 -3.33 -22.92
C VAL A 66 -3.68 -2.56 -23.75
N PHE A 67 -2.52 -3.14 -24.07
CA PHE A 67 -1.57 -2.52 -25.00
C PHE A 67 -1.99 -2.60 -26.48
N ARG A 68 -3.01 -3.40 -26.82
CA ARG A 68 -3.67 -3.42 -28.14
C ARG A 68 -4.96 -2.61 -28.17
N ALA A 69 -5.48 -2.16 -27.02
CA ALA A 69 -6.72 -1.41 -26.93
C ALA A 69 -6.45 0.07 -27.23
N ASP A 70 -7.14 0.60 -28.23
CA ASP A 70 -7.16 2.03 -28.50
C ASP A 70 -8.02 2.73 -27.42
N PHE A 71 -7.36 3.27 -26.39
CA PHE A 71 -8.01 4.01 -25.31
C PHE A 71 -8.67 5.31 -25.80
N GLY A 72 -8.41 5.74 -27.04
CA GLY A 72 -9.02 6.92 -27.66
C GLY A 72 -10.54 6.83 -27.84
N ARG A 73 -11.14 5.63 -27.77
CA ARG A 73 -12.60 5.41 -27.91
C ARG A 73 -13.34 5.05 -26.62
N SER A 74 -12.66 4.89 -25.49
CA SER A 74 -13.31 4.61 -24.20
C SER A 74 -13.84 5.89 -23.56
N ARG A 75 -15.12 5.92 -23.15
CA ARG A 75 -15.70 7.04 -22.38
C ARG A 75 -15.06 7.23 -21.01
N THR A 76 -14.43 6.20 -20.45
CA THR A 76 -13.68 6.27 -19.20
C THR A 76 -12.19 6.15 -19.48
N GLN A 77 -11.44 7.20 -19.12
CA GLN A 77 -9.98 7.17 -19.21
C GLN A 77 -9.38 6.52 -17.95
N PRO A 78 -8.34 5.69 -18.09
CA PRO A 78 -7.65 5.09 -16.95
C PRO A 78 -7.04 6.15 -16.01
N ASN A 79 -6.52 5.71 -14.87
CA ASN A 79 -5.74 6.58 -14.00
C ASN A 79 -4.49 7.14 -14.74
N PRO A 80 -4.10 8.41 -14.56
CA PRO A 80 -2.90 8.97 -15.19
C PRO A 80 -1.63 8.16 -14.91
N LEU A 81 -1.48 7.59 -13.71
CA LEU A 81 -0.33 6.77 -13.34
C LEU A 81 -0.25 5.48 -14.18
N PHE A 82 -1.39 4.89 -14.51
CA PHE A 82 -1.44 3.75 -15.42
C PHE A 82 -0.89 4.12 -16.80
N LEU A 83 -1.32 5.27 -17.35
CA LEU A 83 -0.86 5.75 -18.66
C LEU A 83 0.65 6.03 -18.66
N GLN A 84 1.15 6.67 -17.61
CA GLN A 84 2.57 6.97 -17.45
C GLN A 84 3.42 5.70 -17.35
N LEU A 85 3.01 4.70 -16.57
CA LEU A 85 3.72 3.43 -16.47
C LEU A 85 3.62 2.60 -17.76
N ALA A 86 2.48 2.66 -18.46
CA ALA A 86 2.30 2.00 -19.76
C ALA A 86 3.25 2.60 -20.82
N GLN A 87 3.36 3.92 -20.89
CA GLN A 87 4.35 4.61 -21.73
C GLN A 87 5.78 4.29 -21.28
N GLY A 88 6.02 4.27 -19.97
CA GLY A 88 7.28 3.88 -19.37
C GLY A 88 7.72 2.48 -19.78
N LEU A 89 6.79 1.53 -19.91
CA LEU A 89 7.09 0.18 -20.41
C LEU A 89 7.57 0.18 -21.86
N GLN A 90 6.93 0.97 -22.72
CA GLN A 90 7.35 1.12 -24.12
C GLN A 90 8.75 1.74 -24.21
N GLN A 91 9.01 2.80 -23.45
CA GLN A 91 10.33 3.44 -23.38
C GLN A 91 11.40 2.50 -22.82
N TYR A 92 11.06 1.74 -21.78
CA TYR A 92 11.94 0.74 -21.17
C TYR A 92 12.29 -0.37 -22.17
N GLN A 93 11.33 -0.83 -22.98
CA GLN A 93 11.57 -1.77 -24.07
C GLN A 93 12.52 -1.19 -25.12
N ALA A 94 12.25 0.02 -25.61
CA ALA A 94 13.09 0.67 -26.63
C ALA A 94 14.54 0.86 -26.15
N ARG A 95 14.72 1.20 -24.87
CA ARG A 95 16.03 1.48 -24.28
C ARG A 95 16.82 0.24 -23.87
N TRP A 96 16.16 -0.73 -23.23
CA TRP A 96 16.83 -1.86 -22.58
C TRP A 96 16.52 -3.22 -23.20
N GLY A 97 15.41 -3.34 -23.93
CA GLY A 97 14.95 -4.58 -24.55
C GLY A 97 15.78 -5.01 -25.75
N ASN A 98 16.31 -4.04 -26.50
CA ASN A 98 17.13 -4.29 -27.69
C ASN A 98 18.63 -4.51 -27.36
N LEU A 99 19.03 -4.35 -26.10
CA LEU A 99 20.43 -4.56 -25.70
C LEU A 99 20.78 -6.05 -25.62
N PRO A 100 22.04 -6.44 -25.91
CA PRO A 100 22.49 -7.81 -25.71
C PRO A 100 22.25 -8.29 -24.28
N GLN A 101 21.65 -9.47 -24.11
CA GLN A 101 21.37 -10.06 -22.79
C GLN A 101 22.50 -10.99 -22.30
N THR A 102 23.75 -10.71 -22.72
CA THR A 102 24.94 -11.47 -22.33
C THR A 102 25.20 -11.36 -20.83
N LYS A 103 25.33 -12.50 -20.13
CA LYS A 103 25.66 -12.49 -18.71
C LYS A 103 27.06 -11.92 -18.47
N VAL A 104 27.19 -11.03 -17.49
CA VAL A 104 28.48 -10.52 -17.02
C VAL A 104 28.98 -11.40 -15.88
N PRO A 105 30.18 -12.01 -15.96
CA PRO A 105 30.70 -12.87 -14.89
C PRO A 105 30.80 -12.15 -13.55
N VAL A 106 30.39 -12.83 -12.48
CA VAL A 106 30.49 -12.35 -11.09
C VAL A 106 31.97 -12.24 -10.70
N GLY A 107 32.32 -11.25 -9.86
CA GLY A 107 33.67 -11.05 -9.37
C GLY A 107 33.86 -9.68 -8.72
N ALA A 108 35.11 -9.24 -8.59
CA ALA A 108 35.46 -7.93 -8.04
C ALA A 108 34.76 -6.77 -8.79
N PRO A 109 34.49 -5.62 -8.12
CA PRO A 109 33.86 -4.46 -8.76
C PRO A 109 34.65 -3.96 -9.97
N LEU A 110 33.94 -3.59 -11.04
CA LEU A 110 34.53 -2.96 -12.23
C LEU A 110 34.35 -1.44 -12.16
N LYS A 111 35.45 -0.70 -12.40
CA LYS A 111 35.51 0.77 -12.30
C LYS A 111 36.43 1.35 -13.38
N ARG A 112 36.42 2.68 -13.51
CA ARG A 112 37.22 3.43 -14.49
C ARG A 112 38.67 2.95 -14.57
N GLY A 113 39.20 2.90 -15.80
CA GLY A 113 40.58 2.47 -16.10
C GLY A 113 40.79 0.95 -16.17
N MET A 114 39.83 0.13 -15.71
CA MET A 114 39.94 -1.32 -15.83
C MET A 114 39.76 -1.80 -17.27
N THR A 115 40.41 -2.91 -17.60
CA THR A 115 40.28 -3.59 -18.90
C THR A 115 40.05 -5.10 -18.69
N GLY A 116 39.96 -5.85 -19.78
CA GLY A 116 39.88 -7.32 -19.74
C GLY A 116 38.48 -7.90 -19.98
N PRO A 117 38.34 -9.23 -19.96
CA PRO A 117 37.14 -9.92 -20.48
C PRO A 117 35.83 -9.52 -19.80
N ARG A 118 35.85 -9.26 -18.48
CA ARG A 118 34.65 -8.83 -17.73
C ARG A 118 34.20 -7.42 -18.12
N VAL A 119 35.13 -6.52 -18.43
CA VAL A 119 34.81 -5.17 -18.95
C VAL A 119 34.21 -5.29 -20.34
N LYS A 120 34.79 -6.11 -21.23
CA LYS A 120 34.21 -6.37 -22.57
C LYS A 120 32.78 -6.89 -22.49
N ALA A 121 32.53 -7.87 -21.61
CA ALA A 121 31.19 -8.41 -21.40
C ALA A 121 30.20 -7.36 -20.88
N LEU A 122 30.64 -6.49 -19.95
CA LEU A 122 29.81 -5.41 -19.44
C LEU A 122 29.49 -4.35 -20.51
N ARG A 123 30.47 -4.00 -21.35
CA ARG A 123 30.27 -3.09 -22.51
C ARG A 123 29.22 -3.64 -23.45
N THR A 124 29.37 -4.90 -23.89
CA THR A 124 28.38 -5.57 -24.75
C THR A 124 27.00 -5.59 -24.09
N ARG A 125 26.90 -5.93 -22.80
CA ARG A 125 25.64 -5.97 -22.05
C ARG A 125 24.90 -4.64 -22.06
N LEU A 126 25.63 -3.53 -22.08
CA LEU A 126 25.11 -2.15 -22.09
C LEU A 126 25.05 -1.53 -23.49
N GLY A 127 25.22 -2.33 -24.55
CA GLY A 127 25.11 -1.87 -25.94
C GLY A 127 26.31 -1.08 -26.46
N LEU A 128 27.42 -1.08 -25.74
CA LEU A 128 28.67 -0.46 -26.17
C LEU A 128 29.53 -1.46 -26.95
N SER A 129 30.42 -0.93 -27.79
CA SER A 129 31.44 -1.73 -28.47
C SER A 129 32.25 -2.55 -27.44
N PRO A 130 32.52 -3.85 -27.69
CA PRO A 130 33.32 -4.68 -26.77
C PRO A 130 34.81 -4.27 -26.75
N GLN A 131 35.25 -3.43 -27.68
CA GLN A 131 36.59 -2.86 -27.68
C GLN A 131 36.66 -1.70 -26.67
N GLY A 132 37.83 -1.54 -26.04
CA GLY A 132 38.09 -0.50 -25.05
C GLY A 132 38.09 -0.98 -23.59
N GLY A 133 38.29 -0.02 -22.69
CA GLY A 133 38.31 -0.24 -21.25
C GLY A 133 37.02 0.20 -20.57
N TYR A 134 37.08 0.34 -19.26
CA TYR A 134 36.07 1.00 -18.47
C TYR A 134 36.28 2.51 -18.59
N ASP A 135 35.87 3.06 -19.72
CA ASP A 135 35.96 4.47 -20.06
C ASP A 135 34.75 5.26 -19.55
N ASP A 136 34.73 6.54 -19.87
CA ASP A 136 33.66 7.48 -19.49
C ASP A 136 32.29 7.05 -20.04
N ALA A 137 32.25 6.53 -21.26
CA ALA A 137 31.02 6.03 -21.86
C ALA A 137 30.45 4.85 -21.06
N LEU A 138 31.29 3.87 -20.68
CA LEU A 138 30.83 2.75 -19.87
C LEU A 138 30.43 3.18 -18.45
N PHE A 139 31.19 4.09 -17.85
CA PHE A 139 30.85 4.66 -16.55
C PHE A 139 29.46 5.32 -16.58
N GLN A 140 29.17 6.16 -17.57
CA GLN A 140 27.87 6.83 -17.69
C GLN A 140 26.74 5.84 -17.96
N ALA A 141 26.98 4.81 -18.78
CA ALA A 141 26.01 3.75 -19.01
C ALA A 141 25.67 2.98 -17.73
N VAL A 142 26.68 2.69 -16.91
CA VAL A 142 26.50 2.01 -15.61
C VAL A 142 25.78 2.92 -14.61
N ALA A 143 26.20 4.17 -14.48
CA ALA A 143 25.54 5.15 -13.61
C ALA A 143 24.05 5.29 -13.98
N THR A 144 23.76 5.41 -15.27
CA THR A 144 22.37 5.51 -15.75
C THR A 144 21.58 4.23 -15.48
N TYR A 145 22.19 3.06 -15.69
CA TYR A 145 21.56 1.78 -15.34
C TYR A 145 21.24 1.72 -13.83
N GLN A 146 22.18 2.14 -12.99
CA GLN A 146 22.01 2.18 -11.54
C GLN A 146 20.88 3.11 -11.11
N THR A 147 20.79 4.32 -11.69
CA THR A 147 19.67 5.25 -11.46
C THR A 147 18.34 4.62 -11.83
N VAL A 148 18.21 4.08 -13.04
CA VAL A 148 16.96 3.45 -13.50
C VAL A 148 16.58 2.26 -12.62
N HIS A 149 17.53 1.45 -12.17
CA HIS A 149 17.25 0.21 -11.44
C HIS A 149 17.30 0.35 -9.91
N GLY A 150 17.39 1.59 -9.39
CA GLY A 150 17.39 1.87 -7.95
C GLY A 150 18.57 1.28 -7.19
N LEU A 151 19.77 1.28 -7.79
CA LEU A 151 20.96 0.60 -7.26
C LEU A 151 21.91 1.54 -6.50
N GLY A 152 21.39 2.26 -5.51
CA GLY A 152 22.17 3.19 -4.69
C GLY A 152 22.53 4.48 -5.43
N ASN A 153 23.67 5.09 -5.10
CA ASN A 153 24.04 6.46 -5.50
C ASN A 153 24.44 6.66 -6.97
N ALA A 154 24.19 5.68 -7.85
CA ALA A 154 24.58 5.74 -9.26
C ALA A 154 26.06 6.13 -9.47
N ASP A 155 26.95 5.52 -8.68
CA ASP A 155 28.39 5.83 -8.61
C ASP A 155 29.20 5.43 -9.86
N GLY A 156 28.55 4.81 -10.85
CA GLY A 156 29.19 4.31 -12.06
C GLY A 156 30.21 3.20 -11.78
N VAL A 157 30.14 2.53 -10.63
CA VAL A 157 30.95 1.36 -10.29
C VAL A 157 30.08 0.10 -10.41
N ALA A 158 30.46 -0.81 -11.30
CA ALA A 158 29.74 -2.06 -11.49
C ALA A 158 30.16 -3.10 -10.43
N GLY A 159 29.67 -2.90 -9.21
CA GLY A 159 29.80 -3.83 -8.08
C GLY A 159 28.83 -5.01 -8.15
N ARG A 160 28.84 -5.84 -7.09
CA ARG A 160 28.06 -7.09 -6.99
C ARG A 160 26.56 -6.89 -7.28
N ALA A 161 25.94 -5.88 -6.68
CA ALA A 161 24.51 -5.58 -6.87
C ALA A 161 24.18 -5.17 -8.32
N THR A 162 25.05 -4.37 -8.94
CA THR A 162 24.90 -3.93 -10.34
C THR A 162 25.01 -5.12 -11.30
N ILE A 163 26.03 -5.96 -11.16
CA ILE A 163 26.19 -7.16 -11.99
C ILE A 163 25.03 -8.15 -11.78
N ALA A 164 24.63 -8.39 -10.53
CA ALA A 164 23.49 -9.26 -10.23
C ALA A 164 22.20 -8.73 -10.86
N SER A 165 21.95 -7.42 -10.77
CA SER A 165 20.82 -6.76 -11.42
C SER A 165 20.86 -6.93 -12.94
N LEU A 166 21.98 -6.60 -13.59
CA LEU A 166 22.15 -6.74 -15.06
C LEU A 166 21.87 -8.16 -15.55
N ASN A 167 22.30 -9.16 -14.77
CA ASN A 167 22.15 -10.58 -15.08
C ASN A 167 20.72 -11.11 -14.87
N ARG A 168 19.82 -10.37 -14.22
CA ARG A 168 18.38 -10.70 -14.21
C ARG A 168 17.74 -10.51 -15.59
N GLY A 169 18.33 -9.64 -16.42
CA GLY A 169 17.88 -9.42 -17.79
C GLY A 169 16.68 -8.48 -17.92
N TYR A 170 16.46 -8.01 -19.15
CA TYR A 170 15.33 -7.16 -19.52
C TYR A 170 13.99 -7.79 -19.17
N SER A 171 13.80 -9.07 -19.49
CA SER A 171 12.53 -9.79 -19.29
C SER A 171 12.05 -9.75 -17.83
N HIS A 172 12.98 -9.87 -16.87
CA HIS A 172 12.64 -9.76 -15.45
C HIS A 172 12.08 -8.38 -15.09
N TYR A 173 12.76 -7.32 -15.48
CA TYR A 173 12.35 -5.95 -15.16
C TYR A 173 11.12 -5.48 -15.94
N ALA A 174 10.98 -5.88 -17.20
CA ALA A 174 9.77 -5.64 -17.97
C ALA A 174 8.53 -6.30 -17.32
N LYS A 175 8.68 -7.53 -16.78
CA LYS A 175 7.61 -8.19 -16.00
C LYS A 175 7.31 -7.46 -14.69
N ARG A 176 8.32 -6.99 -13.95
CA ARG A 176 8.11 -6.15 -12.75
C ARG A 176 7.37 -4.86 -13.07
N LEU A 177 7.73 -4.17 -14.14
CA LEU A 177 7.04 -2.97 -14.60
C LEU A 177 5.59 -3.29 -15.02
N ALA A 178 5.37 -4.39 -15.73
CA ALA A 178 4.03 -4.86 -16.08
C ALA A 178 3.14 -5.18 -14.86
N ILE A 179 3.69 -5.73 -13.77
CA ILE A 179 2.98 -5.88 -12.48
C ILE A 179 2.56 -4.51 -11.94
N ASN A 180 3.43 -3.49 -12.02
CA ASN A 180 3.10 -2.15 -11.53
C ASN A 180 2.07 -1.42 -12.40
N VAL A 181 2.10 -1.65 -13.72
CA VAL A 181 1.02 -1.21 -14.63
C VAL A 181 -0.32 -1.84 -14.22
N GLU A 182 -0.33 -3.11 -13.81
CA GLU A 182 -1.52 -3.77 -13.27
C GLU A 182 -2.04 -3.13 -11.98
N ARG A 183 -1.15 -2.86 -11.04
CA ARG A 183 -1.53 -2.21 -9.79
C ARG A 183 -2.05 -0.79 -10.03
N ALA A 184 -1.45 -0.05 -10.94
CA ALA A 184 -1.93 1.27 -11.35
C ALA A 184 -3.30 1.22 -12.05
N TRP A 185 -3.63 0.13 -12.74
CA TRP A 185 -4.97 -0.08 -13.31
C TRP A 185 -6.06 -0.24 -12.24
N ARG A 186 -5.70 -0.64 -11.00
CA ARG A 186 -6.64 -0.77 -9.87
C ARG A 186 -6.99 0.57 -9.22
N LEU A 187 -6.25 1.63 -9.53
CA LEU A 187 -6.50 3.00 -9.06
C LEU A 187 -7.75 3.60 -9.73
N PRO A 188 -8.32 4.70 -9.19
CA PRO A 188 -9.53 5.31 -9.74
C PRO A 188 -9.32 5.73 -11.20
N ALA A 189 -10.32 5.50 -12.06
CA ALA A 189 -10.35 6.08 -13.39
C ALA A 189 -10.36 7.62 -13.29
N THR A 190 -9.88 8.29 -14.34
CA THR A 190 -9.90 9.75 -14.42
C THR A 190 -11.33 10.26 -14.22
N ARG A 191 -11.50 11.25 -13.35
CA ARG A 191 -12.77 11.87 -12.92
C ARG A 191 -13.76 10.93 -12.23
N ALA A 192 -13.31 9.77 -11.75
CA ALA A 192 -14.16 8.90 -10.93
C ALA A 192 -14.51 9.54 -9.58
N PHE A 193 -13.59 10.33 -9.02
CA PHE A 193 -13.77 11.05 -7.77
C PHE A 193 -13.14 12.44 -7.83
N ASP A 194 -13.80 13.43 -7.23
CA ASP A 194 -13.23 14.77 -7.09
C ASP A 194 -12.03 14.78 -6.14
N ARG A 195 -12.09 14.00 -5.06
CA ARG A 195 -11.01 13.87 -4.08
C ARG A 195 -10.78 12.42 -3.70
N TYR A 196 -9.53 12.01 -3.58
CA TYR A 196 -9.16 10.69 -3.09
C TYR A 196 -7.72 10.70 -2.56
N VAL A 197 -7.38 9.66 -1.80
CA VAL A 197 -6.04 9.43 -1.26
C VAL A 197 -5.44 8.19 -1.90
N VAL A 198 -4.18 8.26 -2.30
CA VAL A 198 -3.40 7.07 -2.66
C VAL A 198 -2.31 6.88 -1.62
N VAL A 199 -2.35 5.77 -0.90
CA VAL A 199 -1.27 5.34 -0.01
C VAL A 199 -0.44 4.31 -0.76
N ASP A 200 0.78 4.67 -1.13
CA ASP A 200 1.72 3.73 -1.74
C ASP A 200 2.60 3.10 -0.66
N SER A 201 2.22 1.89 -0.28
CA SER A 201 2.97 1.10 0.71
C SER A 201 4.32 0.60 0.20
N GLY A 202 4.57 0.59 -1.12
CA GLY A 202 5.89 0.27 -1.71
C GLY A 202 6.87 1.45 -1.65
N ALA A 203 6.34 2.67 -1.52
CA ALA A 203 7.10 3.90 -1.34
C ALA A 203 7.13 4.42 0.11
N ALA A 204 6.17 3.96 0.94
CA ALA A 204 5.86 4.58 2.22
C ALA A 204 5.57 6.09 2.09
N GLU A 205 4.74 6.43 1.10
CA GLU A 205 4.25 7.78 0.79
C GLU A 205 2.72 7.78 0.66
N ALA A 206 2.09 8.90 0.98
CA ALA A 206 0.67 9.15 0.71
C ALA A 206 0.51 10.42 -0.13
N TYR A 207 -0.40 10.37 -1.10
CA TYR A 207 -0.69 11.45 -2.03
C TYR A 207 -2.16 11.84 -1.95
N LEU A 208 -2.42 13.15 -1.87
CA LEU A 208 -3.77 13.73 -1.81
C LEU A 208 -4.13 14.24 -3.20
N TYR A 209 -5.20 13.69 -3.77
CA TYR A 209 -5.66 14.03 -5.11
C TYR A 209 -6.89 14.94 -5.06
N ASP A 210 -6.90 16.01 -5.86
CA ASP A 210 -8.07 16.83 -6.18
C ASP A 210 -8.20 16.94 -7.71
N ARG A 211 -9.33 16.48 -8.25
CA ARG A 211 -9.63 16.41 -9.69
C ARG A 211 -8.49 15.79 -10.48
N ASP A 212 -8.09 14.58 -10.06
CA ASP A 212 -7.02 13.75 -10.63
C ASP A 212 -5.61 14.35 -10.60
N ARG A 213 -5.40 15.45 -9.88
CA ARG A 213 -4.08 16.05 -9.67
C ARG A 213 -3.64 15.85 -8.23
N VAL A 214 -2.37 15.48 -8.05
CA VAL A 214 -1.74 15.50 -6.73
C VAL A 214 -1.65 16.96 -6.29
N VAL A 215 -2.34 17.29 -5.20
CA VAL A 215 -2.32 18.65 -4.61
C VAL A 215 -1.43 18.72 -3.37
N ASP A 216 -1.14 17.58 -2.75
CA ASP A 216 -0.22 17.47 -1.62
C ASP A 216 0.27 16.02 -1.48
N GLY A 217 1.33 15.83 -0.70
CA GLY A 217 1.89 14.53 -0.35
C GLY A 217 2.60 14.56 1.00
N MET A 218 2.73 13.39 1.61
CA MET A 218 3.44 13.23 2.88
C MET A 218 4.02 11.84 3.03
N LYS A 219 5.08 11.75 3.84
CA LYS A 219 5.61 10.46 4.23
C LYS A 219 4.60 9.72 5.09
N VAL A 220 4.63 8.40 5.01
CA VAL A 220 3.91 7.53 5.93
C VAL A 220 4.81 6.45 6.51
N VAL A 221 4.42 5.90 7.66
CA VAL A 221 4.98 4.64 8.16
C VAL A 221 3.94 3.56 7.94
N VAL A 222 4.32 2.54 7.18
CA VAL A 222 3.47 1.42 6.78
C VAL A 222 3.95 0.14 7.46
N GLY A 223 3.21 -0.95 7.24
CA GLY A 223 3.45 -2.26 7.82
C GLY A 223 4.88 -2.74 7.62
N SER A 224 5.38 -3.54 8.54
CA SER A 224 6.65 -4.23 8.34
C SER A 224 6.51 -5.37 7.33
N PRO A 225 7.63 -5.97 6.84
CA PRO A 225 7.55 -7.20 6.05
C PRO A 225 6.85 -8.36 6.77
N LYS A 226 6.73 -8.34 8.10
CA LYS A 226 5.98 -9.34 8.88
C LYS A 226 4.49 -9.04 8.95
N THR A 227 4.12 -7.77 8.93
CA THR A 227 2.77 -7.24 9.17
C THR A 227 2.43 -6.25 8.06
N LYS A 228 2.40 -6.76 6.83
CA LYS A 228 2.34 -5.97 5.61
C LYS A 228 1.04 -5.18 5.53
N THR A 229 1.13 -3.92 5.08
CA THR A 229 -0.05 -3.13 4.74
C THR A 229 -0.73 -3.73 3.50
N PRO A 230 -2.04 -4.01 3.52
CA PRO A 230 -2.72 -4.67 2.43
C PRO A 230 -3.00 -3.74 1.25
N MET A 231 -3.09 -4.33 0.05
CA MET A 231 -3.56 -3.61 -1.14
C MET A 231 -5.10 -3.62 -1.18
N MET A 232 -5.71 -2.44 -1.07
CA MET A 232 -7.16 -2.32 -1.05
C MET A 232 -7.69 -0.93 -1.44
N ALA A 233 -8.98 -0.86 -1.75
CA ALA A 233 -9.77 0.35 -1.94
C ALA A 233 -10.89 0.38 -0.90
N VAL A 234 -11.00 1.47 -0.16
CA VAL A 234 -11.99 1.64 0.92
C VAL A 234 -12.41 3.11 1.04
N ILE A 235 -13.63 3.36 1.50
CA ILE A 235 -14.14 4.71 1.76
C ILE A 235 -13.92 5.08 3.23
N MET A 236 -13.17 6.15 3.45
CA MET A 236 -13.03 6.81 4.74
C MET A 236 -14.24 7.71 5.00
N ARG A 237 -14.86 7.56 6.17
CA ARG A 237 -16.14 8.23 6.50
C ARG A 237 -16.09 9.05 7.77
N ASN A 238 -15.36 8.59 8.77
CA ASN A 238 -15.27 9.24 10.07
C ASN A 238 -13.81 9.39 10.48
N ALA A 239 -13.57 10.20 11.51
CA ALA A 239 -12.30 10.24 12.21
C ALA A 239 -12.54 10.48 13.70
N LYS A 240 -11.65 10.00 14.55
CA LYS A 240 -11.70 10.17 16.01
C LYS A 240 -10.52 11.00 16.48
N ALA A 241 -10.78 12.11 17.15
CA ALA A 241 -9.77 12.83 17.91
C ALA A 241 -9.57 12.17 19.28
N ASN A 242 -8.35 12.27 19.81
CA ASN A 242 -7.94 11.68 21.09
C ASN A 242 -8.37 10.21 21.26
N PRO A 243 -8.05 9.34 20.30
CA PRO A 243 -8.68 8.04 20.25
C PRO A 243 -8.12 7.06 21.30
N TYR A 244 -8.97 6.18 21.84
CA TYR A 244 -8.51 5.00 22.56
C TYR A 244 -7.82 4.05 21.58
N TRP A 245 -6.65 3.51 21.93
CA TRP A 245 -6.05 2.45 21.12
C TRP A 245 -6.49 1.07 21.57
N ASN A 246 -7.48 0.52 20.88
CA ASN A 246 -7.91 -0.86 21.09
C ASN A 246 -6.88 -1.82 20.47
N VAL A 247 -6.11 -2.52 21.33
CA VAL A 247 -4.98 -3.35 20.91
C VAL A 247 -5.50 -4.62 20.22
N PRO A 248 -5.10 -4.89 18.96
CA PRO A 248 -5.47 -6.11 18.26
C PRO A 248 -5.08 -7.37 19.06
N PRO A 249 -5.90 -8.43 19.08
CA PRO A 249 -5.62 -9.66 19.84
C PRO A 249 -4.26 -10.29 19.54
N GLU A 250 -3.79 -10.17 18.30
CA GLU A 250 -2.45 -10.63 17.91
C GLU A 250 -1.34 -9.83 18.60
N LEU A 251 -1.46 -8.50 18.67
CA LEU A 251 -0.50 -7.64 19.38
C LEU A 251 -0.59 -7.81 20.90
N ILE A 252 -1.76 -8.17 21.45
CA ILE A 252 -1.85 -8.56 22.87
C ILE A 252 -0.93 -9.75 23.14
N ARG A 253 -0.92 -10.77 22.27
CA ARG A 253 -0.05 -11.95 22.40
C ARG A 253 1.41 -11.64 22.11
N SER A 254 1.67 -10.97 20.99
CA SER A 254 3.03 -10.82 20.44
C SER A 254 3.81 -9.68 21.07
N LEU A 255 3.14 -8.67 21.64
CA LEU A 255 3.75 -7.51 22.30
C LEU A 255 3.35 -7.39 23.78
N THR A 256 2.07 -7.14 24.07
CA THR A 256 1.62 -6.77 25.43
C THR A 256 1.98 -7.86 26.45
N ALA A 257 1.61 -9.11 26.19
CA ALA A 257 1.87 -10.23 27.10
C ALA A 257 3.37 -10.48 27.30
N LYS A 258 4.20 -10.26 26.27
CA LYS A 258 5.66 -10.34 26.40
C LYS A 258 6.20 -9.22 27.28
N LYS A 259 5.74 -7.98 27.09
CA LYS A 259 6.13 -6.84 27.92
C LYS A 259 5.70 -6.99 29.37
N VAL A 260 4.51 -7.51 29.62
CA VAL A 260 4.04 -7.82 30.98
C VAL A 260 4.86 -8.94 31.61
N LYS A 261 5.28 -9.95 30.84
CA LYS A 261 6.20 -11.00 31.33
C LYS A 261 7.57 -10.43 31.70
N GLU A 262 8.07 -9.46 30.94
CA GLU A 262 9.39 -8.82 31.16
C GLU A 262 9.36 -7.80 32.31
N GLN A 263 8.31 -6.99 32.41
CA GLN A 263 8.27 -5.79 33.27
C GLN A 263 7.27 -5.90 34.43
N GLY A 264 6.45 -6.96 34.45
CA GLY A 264 5.34 -7.12 35.39
C GLY A 264 4.09 -6.34 34.98
N VAL A 265 3.04 -6.46 35.78
CA VAL A 265 1.74 -5.79 35.53
C VAL A 265 1.79 -4.27 35.68
N SER A 266 2.86 -3.71 36.26
CA SER A 266 3.12 -2.26 36.28
C SER A 266 3.19 -1.67 34.88
N TYR A 267 3.47 -2.48 33.85
CA TYR A 267 3.39 -2.11 32.44
C TYR A 267 2.06 -1.41 32.08
N PHE A 268 0.92 -1.90 32.59
CA PHE A 268 -0.38 -1.30 32.29
C PHE A 268 -0.48 0.15 32.80
N LYS A 269 0.00 0.40 34.02
CA LYS A 269 0.03 1.75 34.59
C LYS A 269 1.03 2.64 33.86
N ASN A 270 2.24 2.14 33.62
CA ASN A 270 3.34 2.92 33.02
C ASN A 270 3.07 3.33 31.57
N PHE A 271 2.30 2.53 30.84
CA PHE A 271 1.97 2.78 29.43
C PHE A 271 0.49 3.10 29.20
N HIS A 272 -0.25 3.37 30.28
CA HIS A 272 -1.64 3.84 30.26
C HIS A 272 -2.60 2.89 29.54
N TYR A 273 -2.49 1.59 29.85
CA TYR A 273 -3.41 0.56 29.36
C TYR A 273 -4.41 0.13 30.43
N GLU A 274 -5.59 -0.24 29.96
CA GLU A 274 -6.62 -0.93 30.74
C GLU A 274 -6.88 -2.30 30.13
N VAL A 275 -7.28 -3.24 31.00
CA VAL A 275 -7.78 -4.55 30.57
C VAL A 275 -9.29 -4.58 30.81
N LEU A 276 -10.02 -5.02 29.81
CA LEU A 276 -11.48 -5.04 29.78
C LEU A 276 -11.98 -6.47 29.55
N SER A 277 -13.17 -6.78 30.05
CA SER A 277 -13.86 -8.06 29.83
C SER A 277 -14.23 -8.27 28.36
N ASP A 278 -14.68 -7.20 27.70
CA ASP A 278 -15.21 -7.18 26.33
C ASP A 278 -15.19 -5.72 25.79
N TRP A 279 -15.79 -5.49 24.61
CA TRP A 279 -15.95 -4.15 24.02
C TRP A 279 -17.36 -3.56 24.21
N GLY A 280 -18.22 -4.26 24.92
CA GLY A 280 -19.60 -3.87 25.14
C GLY A 280 -19.71 -2.62 26.03
N PRO A 281 -20.88 -1.97 26.03
CA PRO A 281 -21.14 -0.77 26.83
C PRO A 281 -21.01 -1.02 28.34
N ASN A 282 -21.12 -2.27 28.77
CA ASN A 282 -21.01 -2.71 30.17
C ASN A 282 -19.68 -3.41 30.47
N ALA A 283 -18.67 -3.25 29.60
CA ALA A 283 -17.36 -3.85 29.78
C ALA A 283 -16.77 -3.46 31.13
N LYS A 284 -16.31 -4.46 31.90
CA LYS A 284 -15.73 -4.27 33.22
C LYS A 284 -14.21 -4.19 33.12
N LEU A 285 -13.60 -3.35 33.96
CA LEU A 285 -12.16 -3.39 34.17
C LEU A 285 -11.77 -4.70 34.85
N VAL A 286 -10.78 -5.37 34.29
CA VAL A 286 -10.23 -6.64 34.79
C VAL A 286 -8.88 -6.35 35.44
N ASP A 287 -8.66 -6.82 36.67
CA ASP A 287 -7.35 -6.71 37.32
C ASP A 287 -6.32 -7.54 36.53
N PRO A 288 -5.28 -6.90 35.93
CA PRO A 288 -4.27 -7.60 35.16
C PRO A 288 -3.53 -8.68 35.96
N LYS A 289 -3.50 -8.63 37.30
CA LYS A 289 -2.85 -9.65 38.15
C LYS A 289 -3.57 -10.99 38.13
N THR A 290 -4.85 -11.01 37.79
CA THR A 290 -5.65 -12.24 37.74
C THR A 290 -5.45 -13.03 36.44
N ILE A 291 -4.74 -12.46 35.47
CA ILE A 291 -4.58 -13.00 34.12
C ILE A 291 -3.26 -13.77 33.98
N ASN A 292 -3.31 -14.96 33.40
CA ASN A 292 -2.12 -15.75 33.10
C ASN A 292 -1.41 -15.26 31.82
N TRP A 293 -0.68 -14.14 31.94
CA TRP A 293 0.07 -13.54 30.83
C TRP A 293 1.14 -14.46 30.23
N LYS A 294 1.69 -15.40 31.01
CA LYS A 294 2.68 -16.36 30.52
C LYS A 294 2.08 -17.28 29.44
N GLN A 295 0.84 -17.73 29.63
CA GLN A 295 0.14 -18.54 28.62
C GLN A 295 -0.19 -17.74 27.36
N ILE A 296 -0.63 -16.48 27.51
CA ILE A 296 -0.94 -15.59 26.38
C ILE A 296 0.34 -15.31 25.56
N ALA A 297 1.46 -15.04 26.24
CA ALA A 297 2.76 -14.85 25.60
C ALA A 297 3.28 -16.13 24.90
N ALA A 298 2.86 -17.31 25.36
CA ALA A 298 3.13 -18.59 24.72
C ALA A 298 2.20 -18.90 23.53
N GLY A 299 1.29 -17.98 23.19
CA GLY A 299 0.42 -18.08 22.01
C GLY A 299 -1.00 -18.56 22.30
N LYS A 300 -1.37 -18.79 23.57
CA LYS A 300 -2.74 -19.15 23.92
C LYS A 300 -3.71 -18.01 23.53
N PRO A 301 -4.82 -18.30 22.83
CA PRO A 301 -5.87 -17.32 22.59
C PRO A 301 -6.40 -16.72 23.89
N THR A 302 -6.90 -15.50 23.83
CA THR A 302 -7.48 -14.81 24.98
C THR A 302 -8.65 -13.95 24.52
N ASP A 303 -9.69 -13.92 25.34
CA ASP A 303 -10.88 -13.10 25.10
C ASP A 303 -10.78 -11.72 25.75
N ILE A 304 -9.75 -11.49 26.58
CA ILE A 304 -9.52 -10.19 27.20
C ILE A 304 -9.30 -9.13 26.14
N ARG A 305 -9.74 -7.91 26.45
CA ARG A 305 -9.51 -6.73 25.63
C ARG A 305 -8.51 -5.83 26.33
N VAL A 306 -7.61 -5.25 25.56
CA VAL A 306 -6.63 -4.28 26.07
C VAL A 306 -6.78 -3.01 25.27
N ARG A 307 -6.91 -1.87 25.97
CA ARG A 307 -6.93 -0.57 25.31
C ARG A 307 -5.93 0.39 25.93
N GLN A 308 -5.28 1.21 25.11
CA GLN A 308 -4.51 2.35 25.58
C GLN A 308 -5.42 3.56 25.70
N LEU A 309 -5.27 4.31 26.79
CA LEU A 309 -6.03 5.53 27.05
C LEU A 309 -5.60 6.67 26.11
N PRO A 310 -6.49 7.66 25.84
CA PRO A 310 -6.13 8.89 25.14
C PRO A 310 -5.00 9.64 25.85
N GLY A 311 -4.10 10.24 25.05
CA GLY A 311 -2.99 11.03 25.56
C GLY A 311 -1.86 11.19 24.53
N PRO A 312 -0.90 12.10 24.76
CA PRO A 312 0.18 12.37 23.82
C PRO A 312 1.13 11.18 23.60
N TRP A 313 1.15 10.19 24.50
CA TRP A 313 1.91 8.94 24.39
C TRP A 313 1.14 7.82 23.69
N ASN A 314 -0.14 8.03 23.36
CA ASN A 314 -0.97 7.00 22.76
C ASN A 314 -0.41 6.61 21.39
N SER A 315 -0.32 5.31 21.11
CA SER A 315 0.30 4.79 19.88
C SER A 315 -0.41 5.24 18.59
N MET A 316 -1.68 5.65 18.68
CA MET A 316 -2.46 6.22 17.59
C MET A 316 -2.37 7.75 17.49
N GLY A 317 -1.64 8.40 18.38
CA GLY A 317 -1.47 9.84 18.44
C GLY A 317 -2.79 10.58 18.69
N ALA A 318 -2.89 11.80 18.15
CA ALA A 318 -4.02 12.69 18.39
C ALA A 318 -5.25 12.42 17.49
N MET A 319 -5.10 11.69 16.38
CA MET A 319 -6.19 11.48 15.42
C MET A 319 -6.12 10.11 14.76
N LYS A 320 -7.26 9.43 14.65
CA LYS A 320 -7.47 8.21 13.88
C LYS A 320 -8.50 8.50 12.77
N PHE A 321 -8.18 8.21 11.52
CA PHE A 321 -9.14 8.31 10.42
C PHE A 321 -9.65 6.93 10.04
N GLU A 322 -10.97 6.78 10.10
CA GLU A 322 -11.64 5.50 10.07
C GLU A 322 -12.12 5.14 8.66
N MET A 323 -11.70 3.96 8.24
CA MET A 323 -12.03 3.36 6.96
C MET A 323 -12.45 1.91 7.20
N PRO A 324 -13.70 1.62 7.56
CA PRO A 324 -14.12 0.27 7.98
C PRO A 324 -13.74 -0.81 6.96
N ASN A 325 -12.95 -1.81 7.38
CA ASN A 325 -12.48 -2.89 6.52
C ASN A 325 -12.14 -4.15 7.32
N ASP A 326 -12.14 -5.30 6.64
CA ASP A 326 -11.87 -6.59 7.27
C ASP A 326 -10.41 -6.76 7.71
N PHE A 327 -9.49 -5.89 7.30
CA PHE A 327 -8.08 -5.96 7.70
C PHE A 327 -7.79 -5.23 9.02
N GLY A 328 -8.75 -4.47 9.55
CA GLY A 328 -8.55 -3.63 10.74
C GLY A 328 -7.53 -2.51 10.53
N ILE A 329 -7.40 -2.00 9.29
CA ILE A 329 -6.41 -0.99 8.91
C ILE A 329 -7.03 0.40 8.94
N TYR A 330 -6.29 1.39 9.43
CA TYR A 330 -6.69 2.80 9.47
C TYR A 330 -5.48 3.71 9.20
N LEU A 331 -5.77 4.98 8.88
CA LEU A 331 -4.77 6.05 8.88
C LEU A 331 -4.78 6.69 10.26
N HIS A 332 -3.64 7.02 10.84
CA HIS A 332 -3.62 7.66 12.15
C HIS A 332 -2.34 8.48 12.41
N ASP A 333 -2.39 9.32 13.43
CA ASP A 333 -1.23 10.03 13.96
C ASP A 333 -0.27 9.08 14.71
N THR A 334 0.89 9.57 15.15
CA THR A 334 1.77 8.82 16.02
C THR A 334 2.62 9.75 16.88
N PRO A 335 2.92 9.39 18.13
CA PRO A 335 3.88 10.13 18.95
C PRO A 335 5.31 10.02 18.41
N HIS A 336 5.58 8.98 17.62
CA HIS A 336 6.91 8.66 17.09
C HIS A 336 7.21 9.39 15.78
N LYS A 337 7.30 10.72 15.83
CA LYS A 337 7.56 11.57 14.66
C LYS A 337 8.96 11.38 14.07
N GLU A 338 9.92 10.93 14.87
CA GLU A 338 11.28 10.59 14.44
C GLU A 338 11.32 9.49 13.37
N LEU A 339 10.27 8.67 13.24
CA LEU A 339 10.21 7.61 12.24
C LEU A 339 10.13 8.14 10.80
N PHE A 340 9.61 9.35 10.59
CA PHE A 340 9.50 9.96 9.26
C PHE A 340 10.85 10.49 8.73
N ALA A 341 11.87 10.58 9.57
CA ALA A 341 13.24 10.89 9.16
C ALA A 341 14.00 9.66 8.62
N LYS A 342 13.45 8.44 8.79
CA LYS A 342 14.08 7.20 8.30
C LYS A 342 13.84 7.03 6.80
N ASN A 343 14.85 6.46 6.12
CA ASN A 343 14.72 6.01 4.74
C ASN A 343 13.77 4.80 4.66
N ASP A 344 13.91 3.84 5.57
CA ASP A 344 13.05 2.67 5.67
C ASP A 344 11.90 2.92 6.65
N ARG A 345 10.67 2.98 6.13
CA ARG A 345 9.45 3.27 6.91
C ARG A 345 8.43 2.13 6.92
N TRP A 346 8.88 0.90 6.66
CA TRP A 346 8.12 -0.35 6.84
C TRP A 346 8.25 -0.86 8.28
N LEU A 347 7.65 -0.16 9.24
CA LEU A 347 7.89 -0.35 10.67
C LEU A 347 6.62 -0.60 11.51
N SER A 348 5.43 -0.43 10.93
CA SER A 348 4.16 -0.56 11.65
C SER A 348 3.65 -2.01 11.68
N ASN A 349 2.52 -2.22 12.37
CA ASN A 349 1.79 -3.49 12.37
C ASN A 349 0.67 -3.55 11.32
N GLY A 350 0.85 -2.87 10.19
CA GLY A 350 -0.06 -2.88 9.04
C GLY A 350 -0.80 -1.56 8.85
N CYS A 351 -1.17 -0.88 9.94
CA CYS A 351 -1.80 0.46 9.90
C CYS A 351 -0.84 1.52 9.35
N VAL A 352 -1.39 2.65 8.90
CA VAL A 352 -0.62 3.70 8.22
C VAL A 352 -0.52 4.91 9.14
N ARG A 353 0.70 5.23 9.57
CA ARG A 353 0.97 6.43 10.37
C ARG A 353 1.26 7.61 9.45
N LEU A 354 0.60 8.74 9.68
CA LEU A 354 0.76 9.95 8.89
C LEU A 354 1.85 10.85 9.48
N GLU A 355 2.72 11.39 8.63
CA GLU A 355 3.73 12.39 9.02
C GLU A 355 3.05 13.60 9.64
N ASP A 356 2.05 14.13 8.95
CA ASP A 356 1.29 15.31 9.37
C ASP A 356 -0.22 15.04 9.29
N TRP A 357 -0.77 14.57 10.42
CA TRP A 357 -2.21 14.34 10.55
C TRP A 357 -3.02 15.64 10.53
N ARG A 358 -2.45 16.79 10.92
CA ARG A 358 -3.17 18.06 10.95
C ARG A 358 -3.38 18.58 9.54
N ARG A 359 -2.35 18.49 8.70
CA ARG A 359 -2.45 18.80 7.27
C ARG A 359 -3.44 17.88 6.57
N PHE A 360 -3.39 16.58 6.86
CA PHE A 360 -4.38 15.62 6.35
C PHE A 360 -5.81 15.96 6.81
N ALA A 361 -6.00 16.23 8.11
CA ALA A 361 -7.29 16.65 8.68
C ALA A 361 -7.81 17.93 8.00
N GLY A 362 -6.95 18.94 7.85
CA GLY A 362 -7.28 20.19 7.17
C GLY A 362 -7.78 19.97 5.74
N TRP A 363 -7.17 19.04 5.00
CA TRP A 363 -7.59 18.71 3.65
C TRP A 363 -8.93 17.96 3.59
N VAL A 364 -9.16 16.98 4.48
CA VAL A 364 -10.41 16.18 4.47
C VAL A 364 -11.61 16.92 5.07
N PHE A 365 -11.40 17.75 6.10
CA PHE A 365 -12.48 18.47 6.81
C PHE A 365 -12.63 19.94 6.36
N GLY A 366 -11.65 20.51 5.65
CA GLY A 366 -11.58 21.96 5.40
C GLY A 366 -11.04 22.77 6.59
N GLY A 367 -10.50 22.09 7.61
CA GLY A 367 -9.96 22.65 8.84
C GLY A 367 -9.60 21.52 9.81
N VAL A 368 -8.90 21.81 10.91
CA VAL A 368 -8.63 20.78 11.92
C VAL A 368 -9.79 20.76 12.92
N PRO A 369 -10.55 19.65 13.04
CA PRO A 369 -11.65 19.58 14.00
C PRO A 369 -11.14 19.67 15.44
N ASN A 370 -11.88 20.37 16.30
CA ASN A 370 -11.56 20.50 17.73
C ASN A 370 -12.20 19.35 18.53
N GLY A 371 -11.38 18.39 18.96
CA GLY A 371 -11.81 17.20 19.71
C GLY A 371 -11.92 17.34 21.22
N GLY A 372 -11.55 18.48 21.82
CA GLY A 372 -11.44 18.60 23.27
C GLY A 372 -10.36 17.65 23.84
N GLN A 373 -10.60 17.09 25.04
CA GLN A 373 -9.66 16.20 25.74
C GLN A 373 -10.04 14.71 25.70
N LEU A 374 -11.33 14.40 25.52
CA LEU A 374 -11.83 13.03 25.46
C LEU A 374 -11.88 12.56 24.00
N GLU A 375 -12.04 11.25 23.80
CA GLU A 375 -12.28 10.71 22.47
C GLU A 375 -13.55 11.35 21.88
N HIS A 376 -13.44 11.84 20.65
CA HIS A 376 -14.57 12.45 19.95
C HIS A 376 -14.58 12.03 18.48
N GLU A 377 -15.73 11.51 18.02
CA GLU A 377 -15.94 11.08 16.64
C GLU A 377 -16.49 12.22 15.78
N PHE A 378 -15.90 12.41 14.60
CA PHE A 378 -16.30 13.37 13.58
C PHE A 378 -16.68 12.64 12.30
N ALA A 379 -17.87 12.92 11.76
CA ALA A 379 -18.20 12.55 10.39
C ALA A 379 -17.46 13.46 9.40
N LEU A 380 -16.86 12.88 8.35
CA LEU A 380 -16.26 13.68 7.29
C LEU A 380 -17.37 14.41 6.50
N PRO A 381 -17.19 15.70 6.14
CA PRO A 381 -18.16 16.44 5.34
C PRO A 381 -18.47 15.78 4.00
N LYS A 382 -17.47 15.09 3.43
CA LYS A 382 -17.61 14.24 2.25
C LYS A 382 -16.82 12.95 2.48
N PRO A 383 -17.37 11.76 2.18
CA PRO A 383 -16.60 10.53 2.21
C PRO A 383 -15.40 10.60 1.27
N VAL A 384 -14.25 10.10 1.70
CA VAL A 384 -13.00 10.16 0.95
C VAL A 384 -12.56 8.75 0.56
N PRO A 385 -12.52 8.41 -0.73
CA PRO A 385 -11.90 7.19 -1.23
C PRO A 385 -10.41 7.12 -0.85
N VAL A 386 -9.98 5.98 -0.31
CA VAL A 386 -8.58 5.68 0.00
C VAL A 386 -8.17 4.43 -0.79
N TYR A 387 -7.17 4.57 -1.63
CA TYR A 387 -6.55 3.50 -2.40
C TYR A 387 -5.18 3.18 -1.80
N MET A 388 -5.08 2.02 -1.16
CA MET A 388 -3.84 1.47 -0.64
C MET A 388 -3.24 0.56 -1.71
N THR A 389 -2.16 1.03 -2.31
CA THR A 389 -1.45 0.34 -3.39
C THR A 389 -0.04 -0.03 -2.94
N TYR A 390 0.71 -0.67 -3.84
CA TYR A 390 2.09 -1.05 -3.62
C TYR A 390 2.86 -0.93 -4.94
N LEU A 391 3.57 0.18 -5.13
CA LEU A 391 4.34 0.40 -6.34
C LEU A 391 5.84 0.29 -6.06
N THR A 392 6.49 -0.49 -6.90
CA THR A 392 7.94 -0.71 -6.90
C THR A 392 8.56 -0.22 -8.20
N VAL A 393 7.77 0.43 -9.07
CA VAL A 393 8.21 1.13 -10.26
C VAL A 393 7.42 2.42 -10.37
N GLU A 394 8.13 3.53 -10.57
CA GLU A 394 7.53 4.84 -10.71
C GLU A 394 7.88 5.48 -12.06
N PRO A 395 7.01 6.31 -12.64
CA PRO A 395 7.37 7.16 -13.76
C PRO A 395 8.48 8.13 -13.35
N SER A 396 9.45 8.34 -14.24
CA SER A 396 10.57 9.24 -13.98
C SER A 396 10.81 10.14 -15.19
N PRO A 397 10.74 11.48 -15.04
CA PRO A 397 11.12 12.40 -16.10
C PRO A 397 12.53 12.12 -16.62
N GLY A 398 12.69 12.03 -17.95
CA GLY A 398 13.97 11.75 -18.62
C GLY A 398 14.43 10.28 -18.60
N ASN A 399 14.12 9.52 -17.55
CA ASN A 399 14.49 8.10 -17.45
C ASN A 399 13.39 7.12 -17.89
N GLY A 400 12.17 7.63 -18.10
CA GLY A 400 10.97 6.85 -18.37
C GLY A 400 10.41 6.25 -17.09
N VAL A 401 11.16 5.35 -16.46
CA VAL A 401 10.81 4.73 -15.17
C VAL A 401 12.01 4.57 -14.27
N VAL A 402 11.76 4.48 -12.96
CA VAL A 402 12.75 4.05 -11.96
C VAL A 402 12.18 2.90 -11.13
N PHE A 403 13.00 1.86 -10.90
CA PHE A 403 12.66 0.74 -10.05
C PHE A 403 13.06 1.03 -8.60
N ARG A 404 12.22 0.56 -7.68
CA ARG A 404 12.41 0.63 -6.23
C ARG A 404 12.55 -0.78 -5.64
N PRO A 405 13.05 -0.89 -4.39
CA PRO A 405 13.04 -2.15 -3.65
C PRO A 405 11.63 -2.77 -3.57
N ASP A 406 11.58 -4.08 -3.35
CA ASP A 406 10.33 -4.84 -3.14
C ASP A 406 10.26 -5.32 -1.66
N PRO A 407 10.07 -4.39 -0.69
CA PRO A 407 10.16 -4.67 0.75
C PRO A 407 9.20 -5.76 1.25
N TYR A 408 8.08 -5.96 0.56
CA TYR A 408 7.08 -6.98 0.87
C TYR A 408 7.19 -8.25 0.03
N ALA A 409 8.13 -8.31 -0.92
CA ALA A 409 8.24 -9.37 -1.91
C ALA A 409 6.96 -9.56 -2.78
N PHE A 410 6.12 -8.53 -2.92
CA PHE A 410 4.86 -8.63 -3.66
C PHE A 410 5.09 -8.75 -5.16
N ASP A 411 6.15 -8.17 -5.73
CA ASP A 411 6.49 -8.43 -7.13
C ASP A 411 6.89 -9.90 -7.31
N THR A 412 7.67 -10.41 -6.36
CA THR A 412 8.12 -11.81 -6.35
C THR A 412 6.92 -12.78 -6.28
N LEU A 413 5.92 -12.48 -5.45
CA LEU A 413 4.70 -13.28 -5.34
C LEU A 413 3.80 -13.17 -6.58
N ALA A 414 3.67 -11.99 -7.17
CA ALA A 414 2.84 -11.77 -8.35
C ALA A 414 3.45 -12.37 -9.62
N MET A 415 4.78 -12.43 -9.73
CA MET A 415 5.50 -12.89 -10.92
C MET A 415 5.01 -14.24 -11.48
N PRO A 416 5.01 -15.35 -10.71
CA PRO A 416 4.52 -16.64 -11.22
C PRO A 416 3.00 -16.65 -11.46
N GLN A 417 2.22 -15.86 -10.73
CA GLN A 417 0.76 -15.80 -10.88
C GLN A 417 0.35 -15.09 -12.18
N MET A 418 1.13 -14.09 -12.61
CA MET A 418 0.83 -13.28 -13.80
C MET A 418 1.46 -13.84 -15.07
N PHE A 419 2.65 -14.47 -14.98
CA PHE A 419 3.43 -14.87 -16.15
C PHE A 419 3.75 -16.37 -16.20
N GLY A 420 3.21 -17.17 -15.27
CA GLY A 420 3.58 -18.57 -15.09
C GLY A 420 4.94 -18.73 -14.40
N THR A 421 5.22 -19.93 -13.91
CA THR A 421 6.57 -20.30 -13.47
C THR A 421 7.48 -20.37 -14.68
N ALA A 422 8.68 -19.79 -14.61
CA ALA A 422 9.71 -20.06 -15.61
C ALA A 422 9.96 -21.58 -15.61
N ALA A 423 9.83 -22.21 -16.78
CA ALA A 423 10.17 -23.62 -16.97
C ALA A 423 11.68 -23.85 -16.79
#